data_AF-A0A0Q0RHW3-F1
#
_entry.id   AF-A0A0Q0RHW3-F1
#
_cell.length_a   1.000
_cell.length_b   1.000
_cell.length_c   1.000
_cell.angle_alpha   90.00
_cell.angle_beta   90.00
_cell.angle_gamma   90.00
#
_symmetry.space_group_name_H-M   'P 1'
#
loop_
_entity.id
_entity.type
_entity.pdbx_description
1 polymer ?
#
loop_
_entity_poly.entity_id
_entity_poly.type
_entity_poly.pdbx_seq_one_letter_code
_entity_poly.pdbx_strand_id
1 'polypeptide(L)'
;MYDIWNSLCALAVLEGKIEISKNIDNKPEESGIFRRSVGKIRGQIRDYRSGIYKSTMGIHLVEFTDHYELHVDSYDPQKYPVRHLIIDSPDTLIKTGMLLKTIKKIK
;
A
#
# COMPACT_ATOMS: atom_id res chain seq x y z
N MET A 1 6.32 15.11 19.77
CA MET A 1 5.38 15.58 18.72
C MET A 1 4.49 14.40 18.39
N TYR A 2 3.18 14.52 18.64
CA TYR A 2 2.23 13.49 18.23
C TYR A 2 2.14 13.54 16.72
N ASP A 3 2.52 12.45 16.06
CA ASP A 3 2.43 12.35 14.62
C ASP A 3 1.05 11.83 14.25
N ILE A 4 0.26 12.67 13.57
CA ILE A 4 -1.09 12.33 13.08
C ILE A 4 -1.09 11.03 12.26
N TRP A 5 0.02 10.73 11.58
CA TRP A 5 0.15 9.51 10.79
C TRP A 5 0.10 8.24 11.65
N ASN A 6 0.58 8.25 12.89
CA ASN A 6 0.43 7.11 13.80
C ASN A 6 -1.05 6.88 14.16
N SER A 7 -1.80 7.93 14.44
CA SER A 7 -3.23 7.84 14.74
C SER A 7 -4.02 7.36 13.53
N LEU A 8 -3.72 7.85 12.33
CA LEU A 8 -4.33 7.42 11.08
C LEU A 8 -4.01 5.95 10.78
N CYS A 9 -2.77 5.50 11.02
CA CYS A 9 -2.40 4.09 10.91
C CYS A 9 -3.21 3.21 11.86
N ALA A 10 -3.38 3.64 13.12
CA ALA A 10 -4.17 2.90 14.09
C ALA A 10 -5.64 2.81 13.68
N LEU A 11 -6.22 3.89 13.17
CA LEU A 11 -7.59 3.90 12.63
C LEU A 11 -7.72 2.96 11.42
N ALA A 12 -6.76 2.97 10.49
CA ALA A 12 -6.77 2.06 9.36
C ALA A 12 -6.67 0.58 9.78
N VAL A 13 -5.98 0.27 10.87
CA VAL A 13 -5.94 -1.11 11.43
C VAL A 13 -7.31 -1.54 11.97
N LEU A 14 -8.10 -0.62 12.52
CA LEU A 14 -9.43 -0.90 13.05
C LEU A 14 -10.48 -0.99 11.93
N GLU A 15 -10.44 -0.05 10.98
CA GLU A 15 -11.45 0.09 9.92
C GLU A 15 -11.10 -0.65 8.62
N GLY A 16 -9.86 -1.14 8.49
CA GLY A 16 -9.31 -1.79 7.29
C GLY A 16 -8.89 -0.82 6.19
N LYS A 17 -9.70 0.20 5.91
CA LYS A 17 -9.40 1.28 4.95
C LYS A 17 -10.00 2.61 5.41
N ILE A 18 -9.23 3.68 5.28
CA ILE A 18 -9.71 5.05 5.50
C ILE A 18 -9.28 5.97 4.34
N GLU A 19 -10.09 6.99 4.10
CA GLU A 19 -9.79 8.10 3.19
C GLU A 19 -9.47 9.35 4.01
N ILE A 20 -8.43 10.08 3.63
CA ILE A 20 -7.89 11.21 4.39
C ILE A 20 -7.78 12.41 3.45
N SER A 21 -8.41 13.52 3.83
CA SER A 21 -8.23 14.80 3.13
C SER A 21 -6.79 15.30 3.25
N LYS A 22 -6.28 15.98 2.22
CA LYS A 22 -4.93 16.60 2.27
C LYS A 22 -4.79 17.78 3.23
N ASN A 23 -5.85 18.19 3.92
CA ASN A 23 -5.80 19.22 4.96
C ASN A 23 -5.28 18.66 6.28
N ILE A 24 -4.02 18.23 6.29
CA ILE A 24 -3.29 17.71 7.45
C ILE A 24 -1.92 18.38 7.56
N ASP A 25 -1.45 18.53 8.78
CA ASP A 25 -0.31 19.41 9.09
C ASP A 25 1.04 18.95 8.51
N ASN A 26 1.24 17.63 8.31
CA ASN A 26 2.54 17.06 7.94
C ASN A 26 2.44 16.07 6.77
N LYS A 27 3.46 16.01 5.93
CA LYS A 27 3.53 15.04 4.81
C LYS A 27 3.88 13.63 5.29
N PRO A 28 3.53 12.58 4.54
CA PRO A 28 3.86 11.20 4.91
C PRO A 28 5.36 10.97 5.13
N GLU A 29 6.23 11.59 4.34
CA GLU A 29 7.68 11.42 4.43
C GLU A 29 8.28 12.00 5.72
N GLU A 30 7.62 13.00 6.30
CA GLU A 30 8.10 13.70 7.49
C GLU A 30 7.82 12.88 8.76
N SER A 31 6.93 11.88 8.68
CA SER A 31 6.60 10.97 9.79
C SER A 31 7.75 10.04 10.22
N GLY A 32 8.64 9.69 9.29
CA GLY A 32 9.58 8.57 9.46
C GLY A 32 8.93 7.17 9.52
N ILE A 33 7.60 7.07 9.48
CA ILE A 33 6.84 5.81 9.49
C ILE A 33 6.86 5.15 8.11
N PHE A 34 6.76 5.97 7.07
CA PHE A 34 6.53 5.53 5.70
C PHE A 34 7.80 5.53 4.85
N ARG A 35 7.89 4.55 3.95
CA ARG A 35 8.87 4.50 2.87
C ARG A 35 8.19 4.56 1.52
N ARG A 36 8.84 5.16 0.53
CA ARG A 36 8.40 5.14 -0.86
C ARG A 36 8.26 3.71 -1.38
N SER A 37 7.21 3.47 -2.15
CA SER A 37 6.99 2.20 -2.85
C SER A 37 6.39 2.43 -4.23
N VAL A 38 6.27 1.37 -5.02
CA VAL A 38 5.60 1.39 -6.31
C VAL A 38 4.45 0.40 -6.25
N GLY A 39 3.22 0.90 -6.20
CA GLY A 39 2.01 0.10 -6.26
C GLY A 39 1.53 -0.13 -7.68
N LYS A 40 0.43 -0.87 -7.81
CA LYS A 40 -0.33 -0.96 -9.07
C LYS A 40 -0.87 0.43 -9.41
N ILE A 41 -0.63 0.92 -10.63
CA ILE A 41 -1.12 2.22 -11.08
C ILE A 41 -2.66 2.19 -11.16
N ARG A 42 -3.28 3.14 -10.45
CA ARG A 42 -4.73 3.39 -10.32
C ARG A 42 -5.08 4.89 -10.37
N GLY A 43 -4.13 5.73 -10.79
CA GLY A 43 -4.28 7.19 -10.81
C GLY A 43 -3.67 7.90 -9.60
N GLN A 44 -3.03 7.15 -8.69
CA GLN A 44 -2.23 7.74 -7.62
C GLN A 44 -0.99 8.43 -8.19
N ILE A 45 -0.57 9.51 -7.55
CA ILE A 45 0.70 10.16 -7.87
C ILE A 45 1.87 9.41 -7.23
N ARG A 46 1.63 8.78 -6.08
CA ARG A 46 2.67 8.20 -5.22
C ARG A 46 2.12 7.10 -4.32
N ASP A 47 2.97 6.12 -4.01
CA ASP A 47 2.69 5.08 -3.03
C ASP A 47 3.72 5.08 -1.90
N TYR A 48 3.25 4.77 -0.69
CA TYR A 48 4.07 4.61 0.50
C TYR A 48 3.67 3.38 1.28
N ARG A 49 4.64 2.78 1.98
CA ARG A 49 4.42 1.58 2.78
C ARG A 49 5.10 1.66 4.14
N SER A 50 4.51 0.99 5.11
CA SER A 50 5.09 0.74 6.42
C SER A 50 4.74 -0.68 6.88
N GLY A 51 5.66 -1.36 7.55
CA GLY A 51 5.41 -2.69 8.09
C GLY A 51 4.93 -2.61 9.54
N ILE A 52 3.97 -3.45 9.93
CA ILE A 52 3.56 -3.54 11.34
C ILE A 52 4.53 -4.48 12.08
N TYR A 53 5.12 -4.00 13.18
CA TYR A 53 6.12 -4.76 13.94
C TYR A 53 5.54 -6.06 14.49
N LYS A 54 6.29 -7.17 14.36
CA LYS A 54 5.88 -8.54 14.76
C LYS A 54 4.55 -9.03 14.17
N SER A 55 4.06 -8.40 13.10
CA SER A 55 2.87 -8.85 12.35
C SER A 55 3.23 -9.22 10.91
N THR A 56 2.37 -10.01 10.27
CA THR A 56 2.39 -10.23 8.83
C THR A 56 1.89 -9.04 8.04
N MET A 57 1.10 -8.17 8.67
CA MET A 57 0.40 -7.06 8.04
C MET A 57 1.34 -5.92 7.63
N GLY A 58 0.91 -5.20 6.61
CA GLY A 58 1.56 -3.98 6.11
C GLY A 58 0.53 -2.87 5.93
N ILE A 59 0.98 -1.64 6.08
CA ILE A 59 0.19 -0.44 5.84
C ILE A 59 0.58 0.10 4.46
N HIS A 60 -0.42 0.36 3.61
CA HIS A 60 -0.23 0.97 2.30
C HIS A 60 -0.98 2.29 2.26
N LEU A 61 -0.22 3.38 2.13
CA LEU A 61 -0.71 4.72 1.91
C LEU A 61 -0.56 5.07 0.43
N VAL A 62 -1.67 5.43 -0.19
CA VAL A 62 -1.78 5.82 -1.60
C VAL A 62 -2.08 7.31 -1.64
N GLU A 63 -1.25 8.09 -2.32
CA GLU A 63 -1.46 9.53 -2.47
C GLU A 63 -2.07 9.82 -3.85
N PHE A 64 -3.26 10.38 -3.86
CA PHE A 64 -3.91 10.96 -5.04
C PHE A 64 -3.69 12.47 -5.08
N THR A 65 -4.24 13.17 -6.07
CA THR A 65 -4.08 14.63 -6.16
C THR A 65 -4.78 15.37 -5.03
N ASP A 66 -5.96 14.91 -4.64
CA ASP A 66 -6.93 15.55 -3.74
C ASP A 66 -7.06 14.89 -2.35
N HIS A 67 -6.71 13.60 -2.24
CA HIS A 67 -6.81 12.85 -0.99
C HIS A 67 -5.68 11.82 -0.84
N TYR A 68 -5.64 11.18 0.32
CA TYR A 68 -4.90 9.95 0.57
C TYR A 68 -5.87 8.81 0.83
N GLU A 69 -5.52 7.60 0.38
CA GLU A 69 -6.14 6.37 0.86
C GLU A 69 -5.14 5.59 1.70
N LEU A 70 -5.53 5.20 2.91
CA LEU A 70 -4.71 4.40 3.80
C LEU A 70 -5.43 3.08 4.07
N HIS A 71 -4.80 1.96 3.76
CA HIS A 71 -5.35 0.63 4.01
C HIS A 71 -4.30 -0.33 4.56
N VAL A 72 -4.80 -1.44 5.10
CA VAL A 72 -3.97 -2.48 5.69
C VAL A 72 -4.02 -3.73 4.84
N ASP A 73 -2.86 -4.14 4.36
CA ASP A 73 -2.64 -5.41 3.69
C ASP A 73 -2.54 -6.53 4.75
N SER A 74 -3.16 -7.68 4.45
CA SER A 74 -3.03 -8.89 5.29
C SER A 74 -1.58 -9.36 5.35
N TYR A 75 -0.88 -9.22 4.23
CA TYR A 75 0.53 -9.57 4.06
C TYR A 75 1.32 -8.40 3.51
N ASP A 76 2.29 -7.92 4.29
CA ASP A 76 3.30 -6.96 3.85
C ASP A 76 4.11 -7.55 2.67
N PRO A 77 4.12 -6.92 1.49
CA PRO A 77 4.83 -7.44 0.32
C PRO A 77 6.34 -7.50 0.51
N GLN A 78 6.93 -6.75 1.45
CA GLN A 78 8.37 -6.84 1.75
C GLN A 78 8.70 -8.10 2.56
N LYS A 79 7.76 -8.58 3.38
CA LYS A 79 7.94 -9.77 4.23
C LYS A 79 7.42 -11.05 3.55
N TYR A 80 6.28 -10.95 2.87
CA TYR A 80 5.53 -12.09 2.32
C TYR A 80 5.02 -11.82 0.88
N PRO A 81 5.91 -11.56 -0.09
CA PRO A 81 5.54 -11.09 -1.44
C PRO A 81 4.56 -12.01 -2.18
N VAL A 82 4.74 -13.34 -2.07
CA VAL A 82 3.88 -14.31 -2.74
C VAL A 82 2.47 -14.34 -2.14
N ARG A 83 2.37 -14.29 -0.80
CA ARG A 83 1.07 -14.30 -0.11
C ARG A 83 0.31 -13.01 -0.38
N HIS A 84 1.00 -11.86 -0.38
CA HIS A 84 0.44 -10.57 -0.76
C HIS A 84 -0.20 -10.62 -2.17
N LEU A 85 0.51 -11.17 -3.16
CA LEU A 85 -0.02 -11.28 -4.52
C LEU A 85 -1.26 -12.19 -4.63
N ILE A 86 -1.38 -13.23 -3.80
CA ILE A 86 -2.51 -14.16 -3.85
C ILE A 86 -3.72 -13.61 -3.10
N ILE A 87 -3.49 -13.00 -1.94
CA ILE A 87 -4.55 -12.60 -1.00
C ILE A 87 -4.96 -11.14 -1.22
N ASP A 88 -4.00 -10.22 -1.18
CA ASP A 88 -4.28 -8.77 -1.18
C ASP A 88 -4.30 -8.20 -2.61
N SER A 89 -3.64 -8.85 -3.58
CA SER A 89 -3.52 -8.37 -4.97
C SER A 89 -3.72 -9.44 -6.07
N PRO A 90 -4.77 -10.29 -6.02
CA PRO A 90 -4.97 -11.39 -6.96
C PRO A 90 -5.05 -10.97 -8.43
N ASP A 91 -5.60 -9.80 -8.72
CA ASP A 91 -5.65 -9.25 -10.08
C ASP A 91 -4.26 -9.04 -10.70
N THR A 92 -3.29 -8.65 -9.87
CA THR A 92 -1.90 -8.40 -10.31
C THR A 92 -1.24 -9.70 -10.75
N LEU A 93 -1.56 -10.81 -10.07
CA LEU A 93 -1.10 -12.15 -10.42
C LEU A 93 -1.65 -12.60 -11.79
N ILE A 94 -2.95 -12.42 -12.03
CA ILE A 94 -3.60 -12.82 -13.29
C ILE A 94 -2.96 -12.11 -14.49
N LYS A 95 -2.74 -10.79 -14.39
CA LYS A 95 -2.16 -9.99 -15.47
C LYS A 95 -0.71 -10.39 -15.77
N THR A 96 0.09 -10.64 -14.73
CA THR A 96 1.49 -11.07 -14.89
C THR A 96 1.56 -12.47 -15.53
N GLY A 97 0.69 -13.39 -15.14
CA GLY A 97 0.58 -14.72 -15.74
C GLY A 97 0.17 -14.70 -17.21
N MET A 98 -0.77 -13.82 -17.60
CA MET A 98 -1.15 -13.62 -19.00
C MET A 98 0.01 -13.08 -19.83
N LEU A 99 0.76 -12.11 -19.32
CA LEU A 99 1.92 -11.54 -20.02
C LEU A 99 2.99 -12.60 -20.31
N LEU A 100 3.32 -13.46 -19.33
CA LEU A 100 4.28 -14.55 -19.51
C LEU A 100 3.84 -15.57 -20.55
N LYS A 101 2.54 -15.90 -20.61
CA LYS A 101 1.98 -16.79 -21.65
C LYS A 101 2.09 -16.17 -23.04
N THR A 102 1.85 -14.87 -23.17
CA THR A 102 1.98 -14.15 -24.45
C THR A 102 3.43 -14.13 -24.92
N ILE A 103 4.39 -13.84 -24.05
CA ILE A 103 5.82 -13.87 -24.39
C ILE A 103 6.25 -15.28 -24.86
N LYS A 104 5.75 -16.34 -24.20
CA LYS A 104 6.02 -17.72 -24.62
C LYS A 104 5.35 -18.13 -25.93
N LYS A 105 4.30 -17.45 -26.39
CA LYS A 105 3.67 -17.70 -27.70
C LYS A 105 4.36 -17.00 -28.86
N ILE A 106 5.16 -15.99 -28.58
CA ILE A 106 5.85 -15.15 -29.59
C ILE A 106 7.29 -15.65 -29.84
N LYS A 107 7.80 -16.57 -29.00
CA LYS A 107 9.03 -17.32 -29.23
C LYS A 107 8.72 -18.67 -29.86
#